data_AF-A0A3D5K9X4-F1
#
_entry.id   AF-A0A3D5K9X4-F1
#
_cell.length_a   1.000
_cell.length_b   1.000
_cell.length_c   1.000
_cell.angle_alpha   90.00
_cell.angle_beta   90.00
_cell.angle_gamma   90.00
#
_symmetry.space_group_name_H-M   'P 1'
#
loop_
_entity.id
_entity.type
_entity.pdbx_description
1 polymer ?
#
loop_
_entity_poly.entity_id
_entity_poly.type
_entity_poly.pdbx_seq_one_letter_code
_entity_poly.pdbx_strand_id
1 'polypeptide(L)'
;MKKLLIIIILLVTAAVGFYFGYWTNTPAYAAGEIQQAVQKKDLQLFKERVDMEKVYSSAIDDILSELKADGQPEHKMAATVIRGLKKDLIRELIRRTELKFQAKEVPDSSLMDKPLKSITAYIGSAALSMTDVLDVEEKDGLAFANIKLHDKKLDQDFLWRVQLEKDPNNKWTAVKIVNLKEYMEKRKELLKNQVEF
;
A
#
# COMPACT_ATOMS: atom_id res chain seq x y z
N MET A 1 -26.81 38.18 -28.02
CA MET A 1 -26.46 38.03 -26.59
C MET A 1 -26.51 36.58 -26.08
N LYS A 2 -27.58 35.81 -26.26
CA LYS A 2 -27.66 34.39 -25.82
C LYS A 2 -26.54 33.47 -26.36
N LYS A 3 -26.13 33.59 -27.62
CA LYS A 3 -25.05 32.78 -28.21
C LYS A 3 -23.66 33.06 -27.59
N LEU A 4 -23.42 34.31 -27.16
CA LEU A 4 -22.16 34.74 -26.53
C LEU A 4 -22.04 34.19 -25.10
N LEU A 5 -23.14 34.18 -24.34
CA LEU A 5 -23.20 33.55 -23.01
C LEU A 5 -22.94 32.04 -23.05
N ILE A 6 -23.48 31.33 -24.05
CA ILE A 6 -23.25 29.88 -24.21
C ILE A 6 -21.78 29.58 -24.50
N ILE A 7 -21.12 30.38 -25.35
CA ILE A 7 -19.69 30.23 -25.66
C ILE A 7 -18.82 30.48 -24.42
N ILE A 8 -19.15 31.50 -23.62
CA ILE A 8 -18.44 31.79 -22.37
C ILE A 8 -18.59 30.65 -21.36
N ILE A 9 -19.79 30.10 -21.20
CA ILE A 9 -20.03 28.95 -20.31
C ILE A 9 -19.20 27.74 -20.78
N LEU A 10 -19.20 27.43 -22.08
CA LEU A 10 -18.39 26.33 -22.62
C LEU A 10 -16.89 26.51 -22.37
N LEU A 11 -16.37 27.73 -22.55
CA LEU A 11 -14.96 28.04 -22.30
C LEU A 11 -14.61 27.94 -20.82
N VAL A 12 -15.47 28.40 -19.92
CA VAL A 12 -15.27 28.27 -18.47
C VAL A 12 -15.31 26.80 -18.05
N THR A 13 -16.27 26.01 -18.52
CA THR A 13 -16.33 24.57 -18.20
C THR A 13 -15.13 23.82 -18.78
N ALA A 14 -14.65 24.18 -19.97
CA ALA A 14 -13.44 23.62 -20.55
C ALA A 14 -12.17 24.01 -19.77
N ALA A 15 -12.05 25.27 -19.34
CA ALA A 15 -10.92 25.76 -18.54
C ALA A 15 -10.91 25.13 -17.14
N VAL A 16 -12.08 25.03 -16.50
CA VAL A 16 -12.26 24.32 -15.23
C VAL A 16 -11.94 22.83 -15.41
N GLY A 17 -12.48 22.18 -16.44
CA GLY A 17 -12.19 20.78 -16.76
C GLY A 17 -10.70 20.53 -17.04
N PHE A 18 -10.02 21.47 -17.71
CA PHE A 18 -8.58 21.41 -17.96
C PHE A 18 -7.77 21.61 -16.67
N TYR A 19 -8.15 22.56 -15.82
CA TYR A 19 -7.50 22.82 -14.52
C TYR A 19 -7.65 21.64 -13.56
N PHE A 20 -8.87 21.10 -13.42
CA PHE A 20 -9.12 19.89 -12.62
C PHE A 20 -8.44 18.66 -13.24
N GLY A 21 -8.45 18.52 -14.56
CA GLY A 21 -7.75 17.44 -15.26
C GLY A 21 -6.24 17.45 -15.05
N TYR A 22 -5.60 18.63 -15.02
CA TYR A 22 -4.17 18.73 -14.74
C TYR A 22 -3.85 18.41 -13.27
N TRP A 23 -4.67 18.90 -12.33
CA TRP A 23 -4.44 18.70 -10.89
C TRP A 23 -4.72 17.26 -10.43
N THR A 24 -5.75 16.61 -10.98
CA THR A 24 -6.14 15.22 -10.65
C THR A 24 -5.16 14.17 -11.16
N ASN A 25 -4.28 14.55 -12.10
CA ASN A 25 -3.24 13.70 -12.67
C ASN A 25 -1.89 13.85 -11.96
N THR A 26 -1.84 14.50 -10.80
CA THR A 26 -0.62 14.61 -9.99
C THR A 26 -0.48 13.41 -9.05
N PRO A 27 0.74 12.97 -8.72
CA PRO A 27 0.94 11.89 -7.77
C PRO A 27 0.54 12.31 -6.33
N ALA A 28 0.68 13.60 -5.99
CA ALA A 28 0.23 14.16 -4.72
C ALA A 28 -1.29 14.02 -4.53
N TYR A 29 -2.06 14.30 -5.58
CA TYR A 29 -3.51 14.11 -5.56
C TYR A 29 -3.88 12.63 -5.38
N ALA A 30 -3.20 11.72 -6.09
CA ALA A 30 -3.42 10.28 -5.94
C ALA A 30 -3.12 9.79 -4.51
N ALA A 31 -2.03 10.24 -3.89
CA ALA A 31 -1.71 9.90 -2.50
C ALA A 31 -2.79 10.39 -1.52
N GLY A 32 -3.31 11.61 -1.72
CA GLY A 32 -4.44 12.13 -0.94
C GLY A 32 -5.73 11.32 -1.13
N GLU A 33 -6.02 10.85 -2.34
CA GLU A 33 -7.17 9.97 -2.58
C GLU A 33 -7.00 8.58 -1.95
N ILE A 34 -5.79 8.03 -1.89
CA ILE A 34 -5.51 6.79 -1.13
C ILE A 34 -5.80 7.01 0.36
N GLN A 35 -5.30 8.11 0.94
CA GLN A 35 -5.56 8.45 2.34
C GLN A 35 -7.06 8.59 2.61
N GLN A 36 -7.77 9.33 1.74
CA GLN A 36 -9.22 9.48 1.81
C GLN A 36 -9.95 8.14 1.72
N ALA A 37 -9.55 7.27 0.79
CA ALA A 37 -10.16 5.96 0.60
C ALA A 37 -10.04 5.10 1.86
N VAL A 38 -8.86 5.08 2.49
CA VAL A 38 -8.62 4.35 3.74
C VAL A 38 -9.44 4.92 4.91
N GLN A 39 -9.51 6.25 5.02
CA GLN A 39 -10.25 6.94 6.09
C GLN A 39 -11.77 6.75 5.96
N LYS A 40 -12.31 6.91 4.75
CA LYS A 40 -13.75 6.80 4.45
C LYS A 40 -14.21 5.37 4.18
N LYS A 41 -13.30 4.39 4.20
CA LYS A 41 -13.56 3.00 3.81
C LYS A 41 -14.13 2.89 2.39
N ASP A 42 -13.70 3.76 1.49
CA ASP A 42 -14.11 3.73 0.08
C ASP A 42 -13.27 2.71 -0.69
N LEU A 43 -13.83 1.50 -0.85
CA LEU A 43 -13.14 0.42 -1.55
C LEU A 43 -12.95 0.72 -3.04
N GLN A 44 -13.89 1.42 -3.67
CA GLN A 44 -13.81 1.70 -5.09
C GLN A 44 -12.66 2.66 -5.37
N LEU A 45 -12.60 3.77 -4.62
CA LEU A 45 -11.51 4.73 -4.73
C LEU A 45 -10.15 4.07 -4.40
N PHE A 46 -10.12 3.19 -3.40
CA PHE A 46 -8.90 2.45 -3.06
C PHE A 46 -8.42 1.59 -4.23
N LYS A 47 -9.32 0.84 -4.89
CA LYS A 47 -8.99 0.01 -6.06
C LYS A 47 -8.54 0.85 -7.26
N GLU A 48 -9.06 2.06 -7.42
CA GLU A 48 -8.64 2.97 -8.49
C GLU A 48 -7.24 3.56 -8.25
N ARG A 49 -6.77 3.61 -7.00
CA ARG A 49 -5.50 4.26 -6.63
C ARG A 49 -4.44 3.32 -6.08
N VAL A 50 -4.76 2.05 -5.87
CA VAL A 50 -3.82 1.04 -5.36
C VAL A 50 -3.88 -0.21 -6.23
N ASP A 51 -2.78 -0.49 -6.91
CA ASP A 51 -2.57 -1.78 -7.57
C ASP A 51 -2.20 -2.82 -6.51
N MET A 52 -3.22 -3.38 -5.86
CA MET A 52 -3.04 -4.34 -4.78
C MET A 52 -2.26 -5.59 -5.21
N GLU A 53 -2.36 -5.99 -6.48
CA GLU A 53 -1.62 -7.15 -7.00
C GLU A 53 -0.13 -6.85 -7.02
N LYS A 54 0.30 -5.70 -7.57
CA LYS A 54 1.70 -5.28 -7.53
C LYS A 54 2.20 -5.06 -6.11
N VAL A 55 1.43 -4.37 -5.27
CA VAL A 55 1.80 -4.07 -3.87
C VAL A 55 2.05 -5.36 -3.09
N TYR A 56 1.09 -6.30 -3.10
CA TYR A 56 1.24 -7.57 -2.38
C TYR A 56 2.28 -8.48 -2.99
N SER A 57 2.40 -8.53 -4.32
CA SER A 57 3.44 -9.32 -4.99
C SER A 57 4.83 -8.85 -4.58
N SER A 58 5.10 -7.54 -4.64
CA SER A 58 6.38 -6.98 -4.22
C SER A 58 6.65 -7.19 -2.73
N ALA A 59 5.64 -6.98 -1.88
CA ALA A 59 5.82 -7.18 -0.43
C ALA A 59 6.17 -8.64 -0.10
N ILE A 60 5.50 -9.62 -0.74
CA ILE A 60 5.83 -11.03 -0.57
C ILE A 60 7.24 -11.34 -1.09
N ASP A 61 7.67 -10.75 -2.20
CA ASP A 61 9.02 -10.93 -2.71
C ASP A 61 10.09 -10.37 -1.76
N ASP A 62 9.83 -9.23 -1.13
CA ASP A 62 10.71 -8.64 -0.14
C ASP A 62 10.80 -9.51 1.13
N ILE A 63 9.67 -10.05 1.60
CA ILE A 63 9.63 -11.02 2.73
C ILE A 63 10.40 -12.30 2.37
N LEU A 64 10.17 -12.87 1.18
CA LEU A 64 10.86 -14.07 0.71
C LEU A 64 12.37 -13.85 0.58
N SER A 65 12.78 -12.65 0.18
CA SER A 65 14.19 -12.26 0.12
C SER A 65 14.81 -12.30 1.50
N GLU A 66 14.13 -11.77 2.52
CA GLU A 66 14.75 -11.71 3.83
C GLU A 66 14.69 -13.04 4.60
N LEU A 67 13.60 -13.80 4.52
CA LEU A 67 13.54 -15.15 5.10
C LEU A 67 14.66 -16.07 4.59
N LYS A 68 15.21 -15.79 3.40
CA LYS A 68 16.39 -16.51 2.88
C LYS A 68 17.71 -15.95 3.40
N ALA A 69 17.78 -14.65 3.66
CA ALA A 69 19.02 -13.94 3.95
C ALA A 69 19.61 -14.33 5.31
N ASP A 70 18.78 -14.64 6.31
CA ASP A 70 19.26 -14.98 7.65
C ASP A 70 19.69 -16.46 7.82
N GLY A 71 19.55 -17.28 6.77
CA GLY A 71 20.12 -18.61 6.69
C GLY A 71 19.44 -19.68 7.55
N GLN A 72 18.46 -19.33 8.39
CA GLN A 72 17.85 -20.23 9.36
C GLN A 72 17.02 -21.35 8.70
N PRO A 73 17.15 -22.63 9.13
CA PRO A 73 16.41 -23.74 8.52
C PRO A 73 14.89 -23.54 8.52
N GLU A 74 14.35 -23.04 9.62
CA GLU A 74 12.91 -22.75 9.76
C GLU A 74 12.42 -21.68 8.78
N HIS A 75 13.19 -20.61 8.60
CA HIS A 75 12.85 -19.54 7.65
C HIS A 75 12.98 -19.99 6.20
N LYS A 76 13.95 -20.86 5.88
CA LYS A 76 14.06 -21.49 4.55
C LYS A 76 12.85 -22.37 4.23
N MET A 77 12.35 -23.13 5.22
CA MET A 77 11.11 -23.90 5.06
C MET A 77 9.90 -22.99 4.85
N ALA A 78 9.74 -21.96 5.69
CA ALA A 78 8.67 -20.97 5.54
C ALA A 78 8.70 -20.27 4.17
N ALA A 79 9.89 -19.85 3.72
CA ALA A 79 10.07 -19.22 2.40
C ALA A 79 9.72 -20.17 1.24
N THR A 80 9.88 -21.47 1.41
CA THR A 80 9.50 -22.48 0.41
C THR A 80 7.98 -22.62 0.33
N VAL A 81 7.31 -22.69 1.48
CA VAL A 81 5.84 -22.74 1.57
C VAL A 81 5.22 -21.46 0.99
N ILE A 82 5.69 -20.28 1.41
CA ILE A 82 5.18 -18.99 0.91
C ILE A 82 5.37 -18.88 -0.60
N ARG A 83 6.51 -19.33 -1.14
CA ARG A 83 6.75 -19.33 -2.59
C ARG A 83 5.76 -20.23 -3.34
N GLY A 84 5.52 -21.44 -2.83
CA GLY A 84 4.57 -22.37 -3.42
C GLY A 84 3.14 -21.84 -3.44
N LEU A 85 2.77 -21.02 -2.46
CA LEU A 85 1.44 -20.45 -2.29
C LEU A 85 1.32 -18.99 -2.75
N LYS A 86 2.36 -18.39 -3.38
CA LYS A 86 2.43 -16.94 -3.62
C LYS A 86 1.15 -16.38 -4.27
N LYS A 87 0.66 -17.00 -5.35
CA LYS A 87 -0.54 -16.54 -6.06
C LYS A 87 -1.80 -16.62 -5.18
N ASP A 88 -1.93 -17.67 -4.38
CA ASP A 88 -3.08 -17.88 -3.51
C ASP A 88 -3.08 -16.89 -2.34
N LEU A 89 -1.89 -16.63 -1.79
CA LEU A 89 -1.69 -15.62 -0.75
C LEU A 89 -2.01 -14.21 -1.24
N ILE A 90 -1.57 -13.84 -2.45
CA ILE A 90 -1.92 -12.53 -3.04
C ILE A 90 -3.43 -12.38 -3.17
N ARG A 91 -4.11 -13.39 -3.76
CA ARG A 91 -5.57 -13.39 -3.90
C ARG A 91 -6.27 -13.26 -2.55
N GLU A 92 -5.80 -13.99 -1.55
CA GLU A 92 -6.39 -13.96 -0.21
C GLU A 92 -6.13 -12.62 0.51
N LEU A 93 -4.94 -12.04 0.40
CA LEU A 93 -4.63 -10.72 0.96
C LEU A 93 -5.49 -9.62 0.33
N ILE A 94 -5.69 -9.66 -0.99
CA ILE A 94 -6.62 -8.76 -1.69
C ILE A 94 -8.03 -8.94 -1.12
N ARG A 95 -8.56 -10.17 -1.09
CA ARG A 95 -9.90 -10.48 -0.58
C ARG A 95 -10.10 -9.99 0.86
N ARG A 96 -9.13 -10.23 1.75
CA ARG A 96 -9.19 -9.78 3.16
C ARG A 96 -9.17 -8.26 3.26
N THR A 97 -8.43 -7.58 2.38
CA THR A 97 -8.42 -6.10 2.31
C THR A 97 -9.81 -5.60 1.93
N GLU A 98 -10.42 -6.16 0.89
CA GLU A 98 -11.77 -5.79 0.45
C GLU A 98 -12.81 -5.99 1.55
N LEU A 99 -12.76 -7.11 2.27
CA LEU A 99 -13.65 -7.38 3.40
C LEU A 99 -13.49 -6.37 4.53
N LYS A 100 -12.26 -5.98 4.86
CA LYS A 100 -11.98 -4.94 5.87
C LYS A 100 -12.55 -3.58 5.48
N PHE A 101 -12.51 -3.22 4.20
CA PHE A 101 -13.17 -2.00 3.71
C PHE A 101 -14.69 -2.09 3.81
N GLN A 102 -15.27 -3.28 3.58
CA GLN A 102 -16.70 -3.51 3.69
C GLN A 102 -17.21 -3.74 5.12
N ALA A 103 -16.34 -3.60 6.13
CA ALA A 103 -16.63 -3.92 7.54
C ALA A 103 -17.23 -5.33 7.75
N LYS A 104 -16.87 -6.29 6.87
CA LYS A 104 -17.30 -7.68 6.96
C LYS A 104 -16.30 -8.49 7.77
N GLU A 105 -16.78 -9.55 8.40
CA GLU A 105 -15.90 -10.52 9.03
C GLU A 105 -14.93 -11.12 8.02
N VAL A 106 -13.69 -11.27 8.46
CA VAL A 106 -12.65 -11.94 7.69
C VAL A 106 -12.64 -13.41 8.12
N PRO A 107 -13.15 -14.34 7.29
CA PRO A 107 -13.21 -15.74 7.67
C PRO A 107 -11.81 -16.30 7.86
N ASP A 108 -11.64 -17.16 8.87
CA ASP A 108 -10.41 -17.91 9.10
C ASP A 108 -10.27 -18.93 7.97
N SER A 109 -9.17 -18.86 7.23
CA SER A 109 -8.92 -19.75 6.10
C SER A 109 -7.89 -20.79 6.54
N SER A 110 -8.36 -21.92 7.06
CA SER A 110 -7.50 -22.92 7.73
C SER A 110 -6.25 -23.32 6.91
N LEU A 111 -6.33 -23.31 5.58
CA LEU A 111 -5.21 -23.60 4.68
C LEU A 111 -4.19 -22.46 4.54
N MET A 112 -4.62 -21.19 4.59
CA MET A 112 -3.74 -20.03 4.43
C MET A 112 -3.37 -19.35 5.75
N ASP A 113 -4.00 -19.72 6.87
CA ASP A 113 -3.83 -19.00 8.15
C ASP A 113 -2.40 -19.07 8.68
N LYS A 114 -1.72 -20.22 8.59
CA LYS A 114 -0.32 -20.33 9.04
C LYS A 114 0.61 -19.43 8.20
N PRO A 115 0.67 -19.56 6.86
CA PRO A 115 1.44 -18.64 6.02
C PRO A 115 1.08 -17.17 6.21
N LEU A 116 -0.21 -16.82 6.32
CA LEU A 116 -0.66 -15.44 6.54
C LEU A 116 -0.25 -14.91 7.91
N LYS A 117 -0.33 -15.73 8.97
CA LYS A 117 0.15 -15.36 10.30
C LYS A 117 1.66 -15.13 10.29
N SER A 118 2.43 -15.94 9.58
CA SER A 118 3.88 -15.71 9.41
C SER A 118 4.15 -14.38 8.69
N ILE A 119 3.48 -14.09 7.58
CA ILE A 119 3.60 -12.82 6.84
C ILE A 119 3.22 -11.63 7.72
N THR A 120 2.07 -11.70 8.40
CA THR A 120 1.55 -10.59 9.21
C THR A 120 2.39 -10.35 10.46
N ALA A 121 2.91 -11.40 11.11
CA ALA A 121 3.81 -11.28 12.25
C ALA A 121 5.15 -10.65 11.86
N TYR A 122 5.67 -11.03 10.69
CA TYR A 122 6.94 -10.55 10.17
C TYR A 122 6.88 -9.04 9.85
N ILE A 123 5.83 -8.59 9.15
CA ILE A 123 5.61 -7.16 8.86
C ILE A 123 5.10 -6.40 10.09
N GLY A 124 4.48 -7.09 11.07
CA GLY A 124 3.77 -6.42 12.17
C GLY A 124 2.47 -5.75 11.72
N SER A 125 1.89 -6.16 10.60
CA SER A 125 0.78 -5.43 9.96
C SER A 125 -0.50 -5.33 10.79
N ALA A 126 -0.68 -6.19 11.80
CA ALA A 126 -1.77 -6.08 12.77
C ALA A 126 -1.62 -4.90 13.74
N ALA A 127 -0.39 -4.42 13.95
CA ALA A 127 -0.06 -3.31 14.83
C ALA A 127 0.09 -1.98 14.10
N LEU A 128 0.14 -2.00 12.76
CA LEU A 128 0.32 -0.81 11.95
C LEU A 128 -0.98 -0.04 11.75
N SER A 129 -0.95 1.25 12.06
CA SER A 129 -1.96 2.21 11.60
C SER A 129 -1.31 3.28 10.75
N MET A 130 -1.87 3.51 9.57
CA MET A 130 -1.55 4.70 8.77
C MET A 130 -2.06 5.93 9.50
N THR A 131 -1.17 6.88 9.71
CA THR A 131 -1.46 8.13 10.41
C THR A 131 -1.54 9.29 9.43
N ASP A 132 -0.61 9.37 8.48
CA ASP A 132 -0.57 10.50 7.56
C ASP A 132 0.19 10.22 6.25
N VAL A 133 0.01 11.11 5.27
CA VAL A 133 0.83 11.21 4.04
C VAL A 133 1.62 12.51 4.14
N LEU A 134 2.95 12.43 4.24
CA LEU A 134 3.79 13.58 4.60
C LEU A 134 4.24 14.40 3.39
N ASP A 135 4.69 13.74 2.34
CA ASP A 135 5.15 14.37 1.10
C ASP A 135 5.00 13.41 -0.09
N VAL A 136 5.09 13.97 -1.30
CA VAL A 136 5.14 13.21 -2.55
C VAL A 136 6.19 13.83 -3.47
N GLU A 137 7.17 13.02 -3.85
CA GLU A 137 8.26 13.39 -4.76
C GLU A 137 8.03 12.74 -6.13
N GLU A 138 8.24 13.48 -7.22
CA GLU A 138 8.29 12.91 -8.57
C GLU A 138 9.73 12.94 -9.08
N LYS A 139 10.24 11.79 -9.53
CA LYS A 139 11.61 11.63 -10.03
C LYS A 139 11.66 10.59 -11.15
N ASP A 140 12.24 10.97 -12.29
CA ASP A 140 12.49 10.08 -13.43
C ASP A 140 11.23 9.34 -13.94
N GLY A 141 10.07 10.00 -13.91
CA GLY A 141 8.79 9.42 -14.34
C GLY A 141 8.14 8.46 -13.33
N LEU A 142 8.74 8.32 -12.14
CA LEU A 142 8.17 7.66 -10.97
C LEU A 142 7.76 8.70 -9.94
N ALA A 143 6.84 8.33 -9.05
CA ALA A 143 6.56 9.13 -7.87
C ALA A 143 6.69 8.32 -6.59
N PHE A 144 6.99 9.00 -5.48
CA PHE A 144 7.19 8.39 -4.17
C PHE A 144 6.44 9.19 -3.12
N ALA A 145 5.50 8.55 -2.44
CA ALA A 145 4.78 9.13 -1.31
C ALA A 145 5.36 8.60 0.01
N ASN A 146 5.74 9.46 0.94
CA ASN A 146 6.12 9.02 2.29
C ASN A 146 4.88 8.93 3.18
N ILE A 147 4.57 7.70 3.60
CA ILE A 147 3.42 7.35 4.42
C ILE A 147 3.89 7.13 5.85
N LYS A 148 3.36 7.93 6.78
CA LYS A 148 3.65 7.79 8.20
C LYS A 148 2.78 6.72 8.81
N LEU A 149 3.44 5.75 9.43
CA LEU A 149 2.82 4.62 10.10
C LEU A 149 3.21 4.62 11.57
N HIS A 150 2.29 4.21 12.42
CA HIS A 150 2.57 3.97 13.82
C HIS A 150 2.47 2.47 14.09
N ASP A 151 3.56 1.85 14.58
CA ASP A 151 3.55 0.47 15.08
C ASP A 151 3.21 0.48 16.56
N LYS A 152 1.97 0.13 16.88
CA LYS A 152 1.44 0.11 18.26
C LYS A 152 2.17 -0.85 19.19
N LYS A 153 2.84 -1.88 18.67
CA LYS A 153 3.59 -2.83 19.49
C LYS A 153 4.93 -2.24 19.94
N LEU A 154 5.54 -1.45 19.07
CA LEU A 154 6.80 -0.77 19.34
C LEU A 154 6.61 0.63 19.93
N ASP A 155 5.40 1.16 19.90
CA ASP A 155 5.09 2.57 20.21
C ASP A 155 6.00 3.53 19.43
N GLN A 156 6.21 3.22 18.14
CA GLN A 156 7.17 3.92 17.30
C GLN A 156 6.61 4.22 15.91
N ASP A 157 6.95 5.41 15.41
CA ASP A 157 6.62 5.85 14.07
C ASP A 157 7.65 5.37 13.04
N PHE A 158 7.16 4.96 11.88
CA PHE A 158 7.93 4.57 10.71
C PHE A 158 7.44 5.33 9.48
N LEU A 159 8.35 5.52 8.51
CA LEU A 159 8.02 6.08 7.21
C LEU A 159 8.14 4.98 6.15
N TRP A 160 7.02 4.64 5.52
CA TRP A 160 7.03 3.83 4.31
C TRP A 160 7.11 4.74 3.09
N ARG A 161 8.11 4.50 2.23
CA ARG A 161 8.22 5.15 0.93
C ARG A 161 7.46 4.30 -0.08
N VAL A 162 6.31 4.80 -0.53
CA VAL A 162 5.43 4.10 -1.47
C VAL A 162 5.69 4.63 -2.88
N GLN A 163 6.08 3.76 -3.79
CA GLN A 163 6.20 4.08 -5.21
C GLN A 163 4.81 4.11 -5.86
N LEU A 164 4.58 5.15 -6.65
CA LEU A 164 3.44 5.29 -7.55
C LEU A 164 3.92 5.22 -9.00
N GLU A 165 3.10 4.59 -9.84
CA GLU A 165 3.26 4.49 -11.29
C GLU A 165 1.96 4.91 -11.98
N LYS A 166 2.05 5.30 -13.24
CA LYS A 166 0.85 5.52 -14.07
C LYS A 166 0.28 4.18 -14.54
N ASP A 167 -1.01 3.98 -14.33
CA ASP A 167 -1.77 2.86 -14.88
C ASP A 167 -1.99 3.05 -16.41
N PRO A 168 -2.57 2.06 -17.11
CA PRO A 168 -2.89 2.19 -18.54
C PRO A 168 -3.83 3.35 -18.89
N ASN A 169 -4.56 3.88 -17.91
CA ASN A 169 -5.44 5.05 -18.05
C ASN A 169 -4.73 6.36 -17.66
N ASN A 170 -3.40 6.34 -17.48
CA ASN A 170 -2.55 7.47 -17.10
C ASN A 170 -2.88 8.06 -15.71
N LYS A 171 -3.55 7.29 -14.82
CA LYS A 171 -3.77 7.63 -13.41
C LYS A 171 -2.60 7.13 -12.55
N TRP A 172 -2.12 7.93 -11.61
CA TRP A 172 -1.16 7.46 -10.61
C TRP A 172 -1.79 6.46 -9.65
N THR A 173 -1.11 5.33 -9.46
CA THR A 173 -1.49 4.24 -8.56
C THR A 173 -0.29 3.80 -7.72
N ALA A 174 -0.52 3.48 -6.45
CA ALA A 174 0.50 2.88 -5.60
C ALA A 174 0.78 1.43 -6.02
N VAL A 175 2.06 1.09 -6.17
CA VAL A 175 2.49 -0.22 -6.70
C VAL A 175 3.45 -0.98 -5.80
N LYS A 176 4.20 -0.29 -4.91
CA LYS A 176 5.23 -0.92 -4.08
C LYS A 176 5.59 -0.06 -2.87
N ILE A 177 5.96 -0.70 -1.76
CA ILE A 177 6.68 -0.05 -0.65
C ILE A 177 8.17 -0.32 -0.86
N VAL A 178 8.95 0.70 -1.22
CA VAL A 178 10.33 0.48 -1.68
C VAL A 178 11.31 0.18 -0.54
N ASN A 179 11.02 0.66 0.66
CA ASN A 179 11.84 0.47 1.85
C ASN A 179 11.26 -0.57 2.83
N LEU A 180 10.48 -1.54 2.33
CA LEU A 180 9.85 -2.54 3.20
C LEU A 180 10.90 -3.39 3.95
N LYS A 181 12.01 -3.75 3.30
CA LYS A 181 13.10 -4.52 3.93
C LYS A 181 13.74 -3.76 5.09
N GLU A 182 14.13 -2.51 4.86
CA GLU A 182 14.70 -1.63 5.89
C GLU A 182 13.75 -1.50 7.10
N TYR A 183 12.45 -1.37 6.85
CA TYR A 183 11.45 -1.36 7.91
C TYR A 183 11.43 -2.69 8.70
N MET A 184 11.46 -3.84 8.03
CA MET A 184 11.44 -5.16 8.69
C MET A 184 12.70 -5.42 9.51
N GLU A 185 13.88 -5.04 8.98
CA GLU A 185 15.16 -5.11 9.69
C GLU A 185 15.13 -4.27 10.97
N LYS A 186 14.76 -2.98 10.85
CA LYS A 186 14.69 -2.07 12.00
C LYS A 186 13.67 -2.52 13.04
N ARG A 187 12.51 -3.01 12.60
CA ARG A 187 11.49 -3.57 13.47
C ARG A 187 11.99 -4.81 14.23
N LYS A 188 12.74 -5.69 13.56
CA LYS A 188 13.34 -6.89 14.16
C LYS A 188 14.36 -6.53 15.25
N GLU A 189 15.18 -5.51 15.02
CA GLU A 189 16.13 -4.98 16.01
C GLU A 189 15.42 -4.45 17.26
N LEU A 190 14.41 -3.60 17.06
CA LEU A 190 13.65 -3.01 18.16
C LEU A 190 12.92 -4.07 19.01
N LEU A 191 12.36 -5.10 18.37
CA LEU A 191 11.73 -6.22 19.08
C LEU A 191 12.71 -7.03 19.93
N LYS A 192 13.96 -7.22 19.49
CA LYS A 192 14.97 -7.92 20.30
C LYS A 192 15.29 -7.12 21.56
N ASN A 193 15.47 -5.80 21.40
CA ASN A 193 15.80 -4.91 22.51
C ASN A 193 14.68 -4.84 23.57
N GLN A 194 13.42 -5.08 23.21
CA GLN A 194 12.31 -5.15 24.18
C GLN A 194 12.27 -6.44 25.01
N VAL A 195 12.96 -7.51 24.57
CA VAL A 195 12.94 -8.84 25.24
C VAL A 195 14.15 -9.03 26.16
N GLU A 196 15.18 -8.19 26.03
CA GLU A 196 16.40 -8.22 26.86
C GLU A 196 16.31 -7.40 28.18
N PHE A 197 15.11 -6.99 28.59
CA PHE A 197 14.81 -6.36 29.89
C PHE A 197 13.72 -7.13 30.64
#